data_AF-A0A7C1NAN1-F1
#
_entry.id   AF-A0A7C1NAN1-F1
#
_cell.length_a   1.000
_cell.length_b   1.000
_cell.length_c   1.000
_cell.angle_alpha   90.00
_cell.angle_beta   90.00
_cell.angle_gamma   90.00
#
_symmetry.space_group_name_H-M   'P 1'
#
loop_
_entity.id
_entity.type
_entity.pdbx_description
1 polymer ?
#
loop_
_entity_poly.entity_id
_entity_poly.type
_entity_poly.pdbx_seq_one_letter_code
_entity_poly.pdbx_strand_id
1 'polypeptide(L)'
;MSMVQGLKSGPERKTGCRRLFWVLLLMAVPALVYAGSGERIAEWLGARGLSPQLVVLLVSMLPVVELRGAVPIGNNLFGLPLWQTLLLAIGGNMLPIFLVVLLLEKAVEWLGHIAVFRRFFDWLFQRTRKRSGVIERFEFWGLVIFVGIPLPMTGAWTGSVAAVLLGMSYFRALLGIFLGVLMAAVIVTALSLLKWWGVAIAVVLISIIFFQQFISARRRSGKFRTGAQ
;
A
#
# COMPACT_ATOMS: atom_id res chain seq x y z
N MET A 1 62.25 16.03 -0.21
CA MET A 1 61.54 15.60 -1.43
C MET A 1 60.61 14.45 -1.05
N SER A 2 59.64 14.69 -0.16
CA SER A 2 58.24 15.07 -0.45
C SER A 2 57.50 14.08 -1.35
N MET A 3 56.63 13.26 -0.74
CA MET A 3 55.28 12.89 -1.22
C MET A 3 54.82 11.68 -0.39
N VAL A 4 53.96 11.84 0.61
CA VAL A 4 52.50 11.97 0.47
C VAL A 4 51.91 10.72 -0.19
N GLN A 5 51.39 9.79 0.64
CA GLN A 5 49.98 9.35 0.58
C GLN A 5 49.71 8.26 1.62
N GLY A 6 49.43 8.70 2.85
CA GLY A 6 48.33 8.08 3.58
C GLY A 6 47.02 8.45 2.86
N LEU A 7 46.10 7.50 2.74
CA LEU A 7 44.66 7.55 2.35
C LEU A 7 44.36 6.22 1.62
N LYS A 8 43.48 5.33 2.10
CA LYS A 8 42.05 5.57 2.30
C LYS A 8 41.47 4.58 3.31
N SER A 9 41.22 5.03 4.54
CA SER A 9 40.12 4.47 5.33
C SER A 9 38.82 5.02 4.73
N GLY A 10 38.16 4.21 3.90
CA GLY A 10 36.99 4.64 3.12
C GLY A 10 35.82 5.11 4.00
N PRO A 11 35.20 6.27 3.72
CA PRO A 11 33.99 6.75 4.40
C PRO A 11 32.70 6.04 3.93
N GLU A 12 32.79 5.00 3.10
CA GLU A 12 31.62 4.41 2.41
C GLU A 12 30.55 3.81 3.34
N ARG A 13 30.93 3.31 4.53
CA ARG A 13 29.95 2.70 5.45
C ARG A 13 29.04 3.71 6.15
N LYS A 14 29.49 4.95 6.38
CA LYS A 14 28.66 5.99 7.02
C LYS A 14 27.68 6.63 6.03
N THR A 15 28.02 6.67 4.75
CA THR A 15 27.18 7.22 3.68
C THR A 15 25.95 6.35 3.37
N GLY A 16 26.06 5.02 3.47
CA GLY A 16 24.93 4.12 3.25
C GLY A 16 23.82 4.28 4.29
N CYS A 17 24.17 4.38 5.58
CA CYS A 17 23.21 4.58 6.66
C CYS A 17 22.54 5.96 6.60
N ARG A 18 23.29 7.01 6.24
CA ARG A 18 22.75 8.38 6.06
C ARG A 18 21.84 8.48 4.84
N ARG A 19 22.19 7.84 3.71
CA ARG A 19 21.32 7.75 2.52
C ARG A 19 20.04 6.96 2.82
N LEU A 20 20.14 5.82 3.50
CA LEU A 20 18.98 5.01 3.88
C LEU A 20 18.04 5.79 4.82
N PHE A 21 18.59 6.51 5.79
CA PHE A 21 17.82 7.39 6.66
C PHE A 21 17.06 8.47 5.87
N TRP A 22 17.73 9.18 4.96
CA TRP A 22 17.07 10.19 4.13
C TRP A 22 16.05 9.60 3.15
N VAL A 23 16.27 8.40 2.61
CA VAL A 23 15.30 7.69 1.76
C VAL A 23 14.08 7.26 2.56
N LEU A 24 14.27 6.70 3.76
CA LEU A 24 13.17 6.34 4.65
C LEU A 24 12.38 7.58 5.12
N LEU A 25 13.07 8.68 5.42
CA LEU A 25 12.45 9.95 5.80
C LEU A 25 11.67 10.55 4.64
N LEU A 26 12.25 10.58 3.43
CA LEU A 26 11.60 11.07 2.20
C LEU A 26 10.35 10.25 1.86
N MET A 27 10.35 8.94 2.11
CA MET A 27 9.19 8.05 1.91
C MET A 27 8.14 8.21 3.02
N ALA A 28 8.55 8.49 4.26
CA ALA A 28 7.66 8.60 5.42
C ALA A 28 6.90 9.93 5.46
N VAL A 29 7.49 11.03 5.00
CA VAL A 29 6.88 12.37 5.04
C VAL A 29 5.59 12.46 4.20
N PRO A 30 5.56 12.00 2.93
CA PRO A 30 4.31 11.96 2.16
C PRO A 30 3.24 11.10 2.84
N ALA A 31 3.61 9.93 3.37
CA ALA A 31 2.67 9.04 4.05
C ALA A 31 2.01 9.70 5.27
N LEU A 32 2.76 10.52 6.03
CA LEU A 32 2.26 11.33 7.13
C LEU A 32 1.36 12.48 6.67
N VAL A 33 1.67 13.12 5.53
CA VAL A 33 0.84 14.19 4.96
C VAL A 33 -0.48 13.64 4.40
N TYR A 34 -0.47 12.40 3.88
CA TYR A 34 -1.68 11.70 3.46
C TYR A 34 -2.51 11.16 4.64
N ALA A 35 -1.88 10.89 5.79
CA ALA A 35 -2.57 10.54 7.01
C ALA A 35 -3.43 11.73 7.47
N GLY A 36 -4.77 11.55 7.44
CA GLY A 36 -5.73 12.60 7.79
C GLY A 36 -6.41 13.29 6.59
N SER A 37 -5.99 13.01 5.35
CA SER A 37 -6.70 13.52 4.15
C SER A 37 -8.16 13.06 4.12
N GLY A 38 -8.43 11.82 4.55
CA GLY A 38 -9.79 11.28 4.65
C GLY A 38 -10.67 12.03 5.66
N GLU A 39 -10.13 12.36 6.84
CA GLU A 39 -10.86 13.07 7.89
C GLU A 39 -11.23 14.49 7.45
N ARG A 40 -10.29 15.23 6.84
CA ARG A 40 -10.56 16.57 6.30
C ARG A 40 -11.65 16.55 5.23
N ILE A 41 -11.63 15.56 4.35
CA ILE A 41 -12.69 15.38 3.33
C ILE A 41 -14.01 15.04 4.01
N ALA A 42 -14.01 14.17 5.02
CA ALA A 42 -15.20 13.78 5.75
C ALA A 42 -15.83 14.95 6.51
N GLU A 43 -15.03 15.77 7.19
CA GLU A 43 -15.46 16.99 7.87
C GLU A 43 -16.04 18.00 6.88
N TRP A 44 -15.38 18.19 5.74
CA TRP A 44 -15.87 19.09 4.69
C TRP A 44 -17.20 18.62 4.08
N LEU A 45 -17.37 17.31 3.88
CA LEU A 45 -18.64 16.72 3.43
C LEU A 45 -19.72 16.85 4.51
N GLY A 46 -19.39 16.59 5.78
CA GLY A 46 -20.30 16.76 6.91
C GLY A 46 -20.76 18.21 7.08
N ALA A 47 -19.86 19.18 6.90
CA ALA A 47 -20.18 20.62 6.94
C ALA A 47 -21.18 21.04 5.84
N ARG A 48 -21.31 20.26 4.77
CA ARG A 48 -22.32 20.46 3.71
C ARG A 48 -23.66 19.78 4.02
N GLY A 49 -23.83 19.22 5.22
CA GLY A 49 -25.07 18.58 5.66
C GLY A 49 -25.24 17.13 5.19
N LEU A 50 -24.19 16.48 4.70
CA LEU A 50 -24.25 15.07 4.31
C LEU A 50 -24.31 14.17 5.56
N SER A 51 -25.13 13.12 5.51
CA SER A 51 -25.23 12.16 6.61
C SER A 51 -23.92 11.36 6.76
N PRO A 52 -23.55 10.95 7.98
CA PRO A 52 -22.34 10.15 8.23
C PRO A 52 -22.23 8.91 7.35
N GLN A 53 -23.35 8.24 7.08
CA GLN A 53 -23.42 7.06 6.23
C GLN A 53 -23.01 7.37 4.79
N LEU A 54 -23.50 8.49 4.25
CA LEU A 54 -23.19 8.93 2.89
C LEU A 54 -21.73 9.41 2.81
N VAL A 55 -21.22 10.06 3.85
CA VAL A 55 -19.80 10.43 3.91
C VAL A 55 -18.91 9.19 3.86
N VAL A 56 -19.18 8.15 4.68
CA VAL A 56 -18.42 6.89 4.66
C VAL A 56 -18.46 6.25 3.27
N LEU A 57 -19.65 6.17 2.66
CA LEU A 57 -19.84 5.61 1.33
C LEU A 57 -18.99 6.36 0.29
N LEU A 58 -19.08 7.69 0.24
CA LEU A 58 -18.38 8.54 -0.74
C LEU A 58 -16.87 8.56 -0.52
N VAL A 59 -16.42 8.66 0.73
CA VAL A 59 -14.99 8.64 1.06
C VAL A 59 -14.37 7.31 0.66
N SER A 60 -15.10 6.20 0.82
CA SER A 60 -14.64 4.88 0.41
C SER A 60 -14.49 4.72 -1.11
N MET A 61 -15.22 5.53 -1.90
CA MET A 61 -15.07 5.56 -3.35
C MET A 61 -13.76 6.23 -3.78
N LEU A 62 -13.15 7.09 -2.97
CA LEU A 62 -12.00 7.90 -3.41
C LEU A 62 -10.71 7.06 -3.51
N PRO A 63 -9.88 7.24 -4.55
CA PRO A 63 -8.70 6.40 -4.81
C PRO A 63 -7.63 6.40 -3.71
N VAL A 64 -7.48 7.51 -3.01
CA VAL A 64 -6.41 7.69 -2.00
C VAL A 64 -6.87 7.24 -0.62
N VAL A 65 -8.16 7.45 -0.31
CA VAL A 65 -8.69 7.20 1.02
C VAL A 65 -9.26 5.79 1.11
N GLU A 66 -10.07 5.42 0.12
CA GLU A 66 -10.70 4.12 -0.04
C GLU A 66 -11.30 3.54 1.26
N LEU A 67 -11.50 2.23 1.31
CA LEU A 67 -12.02 1.55 2.52
C LEU A 67 -11.17 1.85 3.76
N ARG A 68 -9.86 2.05 3.57
CA ARG A 68 -8.86 2.17 4.64
C ARG A 68 -9.04 3.43 5.48
N GLY A 69 -9.44 4.53 4.86
CA GLY A 69 -9.85 5.73 5.59
C GLY A 69 -11.33 5.72 5.96
N ALA A 70 -12.20 5.16 5.12
CA ALA A 70 -13.64 5.16 5.38
C ALA A 70 -14.02 4.38 6.66
N VAL A 71 -13.35 3.26 6.96
CA VAL A 71 -13.60 2.46 8.17
C VAL A 71 -13.30 3.22 9.47
N PRO A 72 -12.08 3.78 9.69
CA PRO A 72 -11.81 4.56 10.90
C PRO A 72 -12.67 5.83 10.96
N ILE A 73 -13.00 6.47 9.84
CA ILE A 73 -13.93 7.62 9.81
C ILE A 73 -15.32 7.19 10.31
N GLY A 74 -15.90 6.12 9.78
CA GLY A 74 -17.22 5.65 10.19
C GLY A 74 -17.27 5.24 11.66
N ASN A 75 -16.27 4.47 12.12
CA ASN A 75 -16.27 3.89 13.46
C ASN A 75 -15.78 4.87 14.54
N ASN A 76 -14.69 5.59 14.29
CA ASN A 76 -14.02 6.41 15.30
C ASN A 76 -14.44 7.88 15.25
N LEU A 77 -14.65 8.46 14.06
CA LEU A 77 -15.07 9.86 13.93
C LEU A 77 -16.59 10.02 14.09
N PHE A 78 -17.37 9.19 13.40
CA PHE A 78 -18.83 9.29 13.43
C PHE A 78 -19.52 8.33 14.41
N GLY A 79 -18.80 7.36 14.99
CA GLY A 79 -19.37 6.43 15.97
C GLY A 79 -20.45 5.50 15.40
N LEU A 80 -20.46 5.25 14.09
CA LEU A 80 -21.43 4.36 13.46
C LEU A 80 -21.23 2.90 13.90
N PRO A 81 -22.30 2.09 13.95
CA PRO A 81 -22.18 0.66 14.20
C PRO A 81 -21.25 -0.01 13.17
N LEU A 82 -20.36 -0.90 13.63
CA LEU A 82 -19.35 -1.55 12.79
C LEU A 82 -19.93 -2.17 11.52
N TRP A 83 -21.07 -2.87 11.64
CA TRP A 83 -21.70 -3.52 10.49
C TRP A 83 -22.16 -2.51 9.43
N GLN A 84 -22.66 -1.33 9.84
CA GLN A 84 -23.06 -0.27 8.91
C GLN A 84 -21.85 0.31 8.21
N THR A 85 -20.81 0.67 8.96
CA THR A 85 -19.57 1.19 8.41
C THR A 85 -18.96 0.21 7.41
N LEU A 86 -18.90 -1.08 7.74
CA LEU A 86 -18.32 -2.09 6.88
C LEU A 86 -19.13 -2.27 5.59
N LEU A 87 -20.45 -2.36 5.66
CA LEU A 87 -21.29 -2.48 4.45
C LEU A 87 -21.13 -1.27 3.54
N LEU A 88 -21.18 -0.05 4.10
CA LEU A 88 -21.03 1.18 3.35
C LEU A 88 -19.62 1.34 2.78
N ALA A 89 -18.59 1.03 3.57
CA ALA A 89 -17.20 1.13 3.10
C ALA A 89 -16.91 0.09 2.01
N ILE A 90 -17.30 -1.17 2.17
CA ILE A 90 -17.08 -2.22 1.16
C ILE A 90 -17.88 -1.88 -0.11
N GLY A 91 -19.17 -1.55 0.02
CA GLY A 91 -20.03 -1.20 -1.12
C GLY A 91 -19.54 0.04 -1.86
N GLY A 92 -19.22 1.10 -1.12
CA GLY A 92 -18.66 2.34 -1.65
C GLY A 92 -17.31 2.10 -2.31
N ASN A 93 -16.47 1.22 -1.79
CA ASN A 93 -15.19 0.90 -2.41
C ASN A 93 -15.35 0.13 -3.71
N MET A 94 -16.24 -0.86 -3.75
CA MET A 94 -16.42 -1.70 -4.94
C MET A 94 -17.12 -0.97 -6.09
N LEU A 95 -18.00 -0.01 -5.80
CA LEU A 95 -18.75 0.74 -6.81
C LEU A 95 -17.85 1.36 -7.91
N PRO A 96 -16.83 2.18 -7.61
CA PRO A 96 -15.93 2.69 -8.64
C PRO A 96 -15.07 1.58 -9.25
N ILE A 97 -14.72 0.53 -8.51
CA ILE A 97 -13.87 -0.55 -9.01
C ILE A 97 -14.53 -1.34 -10.13
N PHE A 98 -15.84 -1.60 -10.04
CA PHE A 98 -16.60 -2.18 -11.15
C PHE A 98 -16.43 -1.35 -12.44
N LEU A 99 -16.52 -0.03 -12.32
CA LEU A 99 -16.35 0.88 -13.45
C LEU A 99 -14.91 0.93 -13.93
N VAL A 100 -13.93 0.99 -13.02
CA VAL A 100 -12.50 1.10 -13.37
C VAL A 100 -12.05 -0.14 -14.12
N VAL A 101 -12.33 -1.35 -13.63
CA VAL A 101 -11.91 -2.59 -14.32
C VAL A 101 -12.53 -2.65 -15.72
N LEU A 102 -13.82 -2.30 -15.85
CA LEU A 102 -14.53 -2.32 -17.14
C LEU A 102 -14.01 -1.27 -18.13
N LEU A 103 -13.81 -0.03 -17.66
CA LEU A 103 -13.41 1.09 -18.52
C LEU A 103 -11.93 1.04 -18.86
N LEU A 104 -11.10 0.56 -17.95
CA LEU A 104 -9.66 0.50 -18.17
C LEU A 104 -9.29 -0.57 -19.21
N GLU A 105 -10.00 -1.69 -19.25
CA GLU A 105 -9.84 -2.69 -20.32
C GLU A 105 -10.10 -2.06 -21.70
N LYS A 106 -11.21 -1.32 -21.85
CA LYS A 106 -11.52 -0.57 -23.07
C LYS A 106 -10.52 0.53 -23.38
N ALA A 107 -10.04 1.24 -22.35
CA ALA A 107 -9.05 2.29 -22.52
C ALA A 107 -7.71 1.72 -23.00
N VAL A 108 -7.30 0.55 -22.49
CA VAL A 108 -6.09 -0.14 -22.94
C VAL A 108 -6.21 -0.61 -24.39
N GLU A 109 -7.37 -1.15 -24.78
CA GLU A 109 -7.64 -1.50 -26.18
C GLU A 109 -7.55 -0.27 -27.10
N TRP A 110 -8.18 0.84 -26.69
CA TRP A 110 -8.15 2.10 -27.44
C TRP A 110 -6.73 2.68 -27.55
N LEU A 111 -5.98 2.72 -26.44
CA LEU A 111 -4.58 3.17 -26.43
C LEU A 111 -3.67 2.27 -27.27
N GLY A 112 -4.02 0.99 -27.43
CA GLY A 112 -3.33 0.04 -28.31
C GLY A 112 -3.33 0.46 -29.79
N HIS A 113 -4.24 1.34 -30.21
CA HIS A 113 -4.23 1.92 -31.57
C HIS A 113 -3.15 3.01 -31.75
N ILE A 114 -2.61 3.57 -30.68
CA ILE A 114 -1.56 4.59 -30.73
C ILE A 114 -0.20 3.89 -30.84
N ALA A 115 0.58 4.21 -31.87
CA ALA A 115 1.83 3.52 -32.18
C ALA A 115 2.84 3.43 -31.01
N VAL A 116 2.89 4.46 -30.16
CA VAL A 116 3.76 4.51 -28.97
C VAL A 116 3.35 3.45 -27.93
N PHE A 117 2.06 3.34 -27.64
CA PHE A 117 1.54 2.43 -26.62
C PHE A 117 1.33 1.01 -27.14
N ARG A 118 1.09 0.84 -28.45
CA ARG A 118 0.92 -0.45 -29.11
C ARG A 118 2.08 -1.40 -28.79
N ARG A 119 3.33 -0.96 -28.95
CA ARG A 119 4.51 -1.80 -28.70
C ARG A 119 4.63 -2.21 -27.23
N PHE A 120 4.26 -1.31 -26.31
CA PHE A 120 4.26 -1.60 -24.88
C PHE A 120 3.19 -2.64 -24.51
N PHE A 121 1.95 -2.42 -24.93
CA PHE A 121 0.85 -3.33 -24.66
C PHE A 121 1.02 -4.67 -25.37
N ASP A 122 1.47 -4.69 -26.63
CA ASP A 122 1.78 -5.93 -27.34
C ASP A 122 2.86 -6.73 -26.60
N TRP A 123 3.95 -6.08 -26.16
CA TRP A 123 4.99 -6.72 -25.35
C TRP A 123 4.45 -7.25 -24.02
N LEU A 124 3.60 -6.48 -23.34
CA LEU A 124 3.01 -6.84 -22.04
C LEU A 124 2.05 -8.03 -22.20
N PHE A 125 1.13 -7.95 -23.17
CA PHE A 125 0.11 -8.96 -23.43
C PHE A 125 0.67 -10.25 -24.03
N GLN A 126 1.73 -10.19 -24.84
CA GLN A 126 2.42 -11.40 -25.31
C GLN A 126 2.99 -12.22 -24.15
N ARG A 127 3.37 -11.55 -23.04
CA ARG A 127 3.90 -12.18 -21.83
C ARG A 127 2.79 -12.71 -20.90
N THR A 128 1.55 -12.27 -21.06
CA THR A 128 0.39 -12.73 -20.28
C THR A 128 -0.50 -13.73 -21.02
N ARG A 129 -0.57 -13.70 -22.37
CA ARG A 129 -1.46 -14.56 -23.20
C ARG A 129 -1.11 -16.06 -23.27
N LYS A 130 0.01 -16.52 -22.70
CA LYS A 130 0.43 -17.94 -22.69
C LYS A 130 0.83 -18.40 -21.29
N ARG A 131 -0.05 -18.21 -20.31
CA ARG A 131 0.24 -18.59 -18.92
C ARG A 131 -0.42 -19.91 -18.57
N SER A 132 0.31 -20.73 -17.82
CA SER A 132 -0.25 -21.97 -17.25
C SER A 132 -1.23 -21.63 -16.13
N GLY A 133 -2.19 -22.51 -15.86
CA GLY A 133 -3.18 -22.31 -14.77
C GLY A 133 -2.54 -22.12 -13.38
N VAL A 134 -1.30 -22.56 -13.19
CA VAL A 134 -0.51 -22.28 -11.98
C VAL A 134 -0.21 -20.79 -11.85
N ILE A 135 0.26 -20.14 -12.93
CA ILE A 135 0.59 -18.71 -12.90
C ILE A 135 -0.66 -17.87 -12.67
N GLU A 136 -1.79 -18.22 -13.31
CA GLU A 136 -3.05 -17.53 -13.10
C GLU A 136 -3.55 -17.61 -11.65
N ARG A 137 -3.27 -18.71 -10.96
CA ARG A 137 -3.59 -18.87 -9.53
C ARG A 137 -2.72 -17.96 -8.67
N PHE A 138 -1.43 -17.83 -8.99
CA PHE A 138 -0.53 -16.92 -8.30
C PHE A 138 -0.90 -15.45 -8.55
N GLU A 139 -1.30 -15.08 -9.75
CA GLU A 139 -1.80 -13.73 -10.06
C GLU A 139 -3.04 -13.40 -9.23
N PHE A 140 -3.99 -14.34 -9.16
CA PHE A 140 -5.20 -14.16 -8.37
C PHE A 140 -4.91 -13.95 -6.89
N TRP A 141 -4.17 -14.86 -6.24
CA TRP A 141 -3.85 -14.71 -4.82
C TRP A 141 -2.89 -13.55 -4.55
N GLY A 142 -1.98 -13.28 -5.46
CA GLY A 142 -1.11 -12.11 -5.42
C GLY A 142 -1.93 -10.82 -5.40
N LEU A 143 -2.97 -10.73 -6.23
CA LEU A 143 -3.90 -9.59 -6.26
C LEU A 143 -4.69 -9.47 -4.95
N VAL A 144 -5.24 -10.59 -4.45
CA VAL A 144 -5.96 -10.62 -3.15
C VAL A 144 -5.09 -10.07 -2.03
N ILE A 145 -3.85 -10.56 -1.93
CA ILE A 145 -2.89 -10.13 -0.90
C ILE A 145 -2.50 -8.67 -1.12
N PHE A 146 -2.19 -8.28 -2.35
CA PHE A 146 -1.80 -6.91 -2.69
C PHE A 146 -2.86 -5.89 -2.27
N VAL A 147 -4.13 -6.14 -2.60
CA VAL A 147 -5.25 -5.27 -2.23
C VAL A 147 -5.48 -5.31 -0.71
N GLY A 148 -5.44 -6.49 -0.11
CA GLY A 148 -5.88 -6.69 1.26
C GLY A 148 -4.89 -6.28 2.35
N ILE A 149 -3.58 -6.23 2.10
CA ILE A 149 -2.64 -5.68 3.07
C ILE A 149 -2.73 -4.15 3.03
N PRO A 150 -3.13 -3.47 4.14
CA PRO A 150 -3.35 -2.03 4.16
C PRO A 150 -2.02 -1.25 4.19
N LEU A 151 -1.31 -1.20 3.05
CA LEU A 151 -0.06 -0.46 2.85
C LEU A 151 -0.26 0.78 1.97
N PRO A 152 0.48 1.87 2.18
CA PRO A 152 0.42 3.02 1.27
C PRO A 152 0.65 2.57 -0.19
N MET A 153 -0.12 3.15 -1.12
CA MET A 153 -0.11 2.84 -2.56
C MET A 153 -0.63 1.46 -3.00
N THR A 154 -0.90 0.54 -2.08
CA THR A 154 -1.71 -0.66 -2.40
C THR A 154 -3.18 -0.34 -2.18
N GLY A 155 -4.10 -1.16 -2.71
CA GLY A 155 -5.53 -0.91 -2.54
C GLY A 155 -6.35 -1.42 -3.70
N ALA A 156 -7.66 -1.24 -3.62
CA ALA A 156 -8.57 -1.71 -4.67
C ALA A 156 -8.35 -0.96 -5.98
N TRP A 157 -8.11 0.35 -5.91
CA TRP A 157 -7.86 1.21 -7.07
C TRP A 157 -6.59 0.81 -7.81
N THR A 158 -5.45 0.73 -7.12
CA THR A 158 -4.20 0.29 -7.76
C THR A 158 -4.23 -1.19 -8.13
N GLY A 159 -4.93 -2.02 -7.35
CA GLY A 159 -5.19 -3.43 -7.67
C GLY A 159 -5.99 -3.60 -8.96
N SER A 160 -6.99 -2.76 -9.23
CA SER A 160 -7.76 -2.79 -10.47
C SER A 160 -6.91 -2.50 -11.71
N VAL A 161 -5.99 -1.52 -11.61
CA VAL A 161 -5.00 -1.23 -12.65
C VAL A 161 -4.07 -2.42 -12.84
N ALA A 162 -3.54 -2.97 -11.74
CA ALA A 162 -2.66 -4.13 -11.79
C ALA A 162 -3.34 -5.34 -12.44
N ALA A 163 -4.61 -5.62 -12.12
CA ALA A 163 -5.36 -6.73 -12.67
C ALA A 163 -5.55 -6.61 -14.20
N VAL A 164 -5.86 -5.41 -14.68
CA VAL A 164 -6.01 -5.14 -16.13
C VAL A 164 -4.66 -5.26 -16.84
N LEU A 165 -3.58 -4.73 -16.27
CA LEU A 165 -2.23 -4.86 -16.84
C LEU A 165 -1.72 -6.30 -16.85
N LEU A 166 -2.15 -7.13 -15.89
CA LEU A 166 -1.88 -8.56 -15.87
C LEU A 166 -2.76 -9.36 -16.85
N GLY A 167 -3.73 -8.71 -17.51
CA GLY A 167 -4.65 -9.36 -18.44
C GLY A 167 -5.60 -10.34 -17.76
N MET A 168 -5.92 -10.11 -16.48
CA MET A 168 -6.88 -10.93 -15.76
C MET A 168 -8.29 -10.72 -16.32
N SER A 169 -9.09 -11.78 -16.41
CA SER A 169 -10.48 -11.65 -16.84
C SER A 169 -11.29 -10.83 -15.83
N TYR A 170 -12.24 -10.05 -16.33
CA TYR A 170 -13.09 -9.13 -15.55
C TYR A 170 -13.60 -9.73 -14.23
N PHE A 171 -14.24 -10.91 -14.28
CA PHE A 171 -14.78 -11.57 -13.09
C PHE A 171 -13.70 -12.04 -12.11
N ARG A 172 -12.55 -12.53 -12.60
CA ARG A 172 -11.45 -12.95 -11.73
C ARG A 172 -10.78 -11.76 -11.06
N ALA A 173 -10.60 -10.66 -11.80
CA ALA A 173 -10.09 -9.41 -11.26
C ALA A 173 -11.02 -8.89 -10.15
N LEU A 174 -12.32 -8.78 -10.42
CA LEU A 174 -13.29 -8.31 -9.43
C LEU A 174 -13.37 -9.19 -8.21
N LEU A 175 -13.39 -10.52 -8.38
CA LEU A 175 -13.41 -11.44 -7.25
C LEU A 175 -12.13 -11.32 -6.41
N GLY A 176 -10.97 -11.23 -7.04
CA GLY A 176 -9.69 -11.06 -6.35
C GLY A 176 -9.64 -9.75 -5.56
N ILE A 177 -10.07 -8.64 -6.17
CA ILE A 177 -10.13 -7.33 -5.51
C ILE A 177 -11.14 -7.38 -4.36
N PHE A 178 -12.33 -7.93 -4.57
CA PHE A 178 -13.35 -8.06 -3.53
C PHE A 178 -12.86 -8.84 -2.32
N LEU A 179 -12.23 -10.01 -2.54
CA LEU A 179 -11.64 -10.80 -1.45
C LEU A 179 -10.52 -10.03 -0.73
N GLY A 180 -9.70 -9.28 -1.48
CA GLY A 180 -8.71 -8.38 -0.90
C GLY A 180 -9.34 -7.28 -0.05
N VAL A 181 -10.42 -6.66 -0.52
CA VAL A 181 -11.17 -5.62 0.20
C VAL A 181 -11.79 -6.18 1.48
N LEU A 182 -12.32 -7.41 1.47
CA LEU A 182 -12.80 -8.09 2.68
C LEU A 182 -11.65 -8.34 3.67
N MET A 183 -10.49 -8.77 3.18
CA MET A 183 -9.31 -8.95 4.02
C MET A 183 -8.85 -7.61 4.64
N ALA A 184 -8.79 -6.54 3.84
CA ALA A 184 -8.47 -5.20 4.33
C ALA A 184 -9.51 -4.71 5.35
N ALA A 185 -10.80 -4.97 5.13
CA ALA A 185 -11.87 -4.59 6.06
C ALA A 185 -11.68 -5.22 7.44
N VAL A 186 -11.31 -6.50 7.50
CA VAL A 186 -11.00 -7.18 8.76
C VAL A 186 -9.77 -6.56 9.42
N ILE A 187 -8.66 -6.39 8.68
CA ILE A 187 -7.40 -5.88 9.23
C ILE A 187 -7.56 -4.43 9.71
N VAL A 188 -8.12 -3.55 8.88
CA VAL A 188 -8.31 -2.12 9.20
C VAL A 188 -9.28 -1.95 10.36
N THR A 189 -10.35 -2.76 10.43
CA THR A 189 -11.26 -2.74 11.59
C THR A 189 -10.55 -3.13 12.86
N ALA A 190 -9.77 -4.21 12.84
CA ALA A 190 -8.97 -4.64 13.99
C ALA A 190 -8.01 -3.52 14.44
N LEU A 191 -7.28 -2.90 13.50
CA LEU A 191 -6.39 -1.77 13.78
C LEU A 191 -7.13 -0.56 14.34
N SER A 192 -8.32 -0.24 13.81
CA SER A 192 -9.15 0.88 14.26
C SER A 192 -9.65 0.69 15.69
N LEU A 193 -9.95 -0.55 16.07
CA LEU A 193 -10.40 -0.92 17.43
C LEU A 193 -9.26 -0.94 18.45
N LEU A 194 -8.05 -1.34 18.02
CA LEU A 194 -6.87 -1.42 18.89
C LEU A 194 -6.37 -0.04 19.38
N LYS A 195 -6.80 1.07 18.76
CA LYS A 195 -6.44 2.45 19.12
C LYS A 195 -4.93 2.59 19.46
N TRP A 196 -4.60 3.13 20.62
CA TRP A 196 -3.23 3.37 21.09
C TRP A 196 -2.46 2.08 21.39
N TRP A 197 -3.15 0.97 21.69
CA TRP A 197 -2.49 -0.31 21.96
C TRP A 197 -1.83 -0.88 20.70
N GLY A 198 -2.45 -0.70 19.53
CA GLY A 198 -1.84 -1.09 18.25
C GLY A 198 -0.55 -0.31 17.96
N VAL A 199 -0.56 1.01 18.19
CA VAL A 199 0.61 1.87 18.04
C VAL A 199 1.70 1.48 19.04
N ALA A 200 1.34 1.24 20.30
CA ALA A 200 2.28 0.83 21.34
C ALA A 200 2.99 -0.49 20.98
N ILE A 201 2.24 -1.51 20.52
CA ILE A 201 2.81 -2.80 20.11
C ILE A 201 3.78 -2.61 18.93
N ALA A 202 3.38 -1.84 17.91
CA ALA A 202 4.24 -1.58 16.75
C ALA A 202 5.55 -0.88 17.13
N VAL A 203 5.48 0.14 17.99
CA VAL A 203 6.65 0.86 18.50
C VAL A 203 7.58 -0.07 19.30
N VAL A 204 7.02 -0.94 20.15
CA VAL A 204 7.79 -1.92 20.93
C VAL A 204 8.51 -2.90 20.00
N LEU A 205 7.82 -3.48 19.01
CA LEU A 205 8.42 -4.42 18.06
C LEU A 205 9.55 -3.78 17.23
N ILE A 206 9.34 -2.56 16.72
CA ILE A 206 10.36 -1.81 15.98
C ILE A 206 11.57 -1.52 16.87
N SER A 207 11.33 -1.15 18.13
CA SER A 207 12.40 -0.88 19.11
C SER A 207 13.22 -2.14 19.42
N ILE A 208 12.56 -3.30 19.54
CA ILE A 208 13.23 -4.60 19.74
C ILE A 208 14.11 -4.96 18.52
N ILE A 209 13.58 -4.82 17.30
CA ILE A 209 14.34 -5.09 16.07
C ILE A 209 15.56 -4.18 15.99
N PHE A 210 15.39 -2.88 16.23
CA PHE A 210 16.49 -1.91 16.21
C PHE A 210 17.54 -2.24 17.27
N PHE A 211 17.10 -2.62 18.48
CA PHE A 211 17.98 -3.04 19.57
C PHE A 211 18.77 -4.31 19.23
N GLN A 212 18.13 -5.31 18.61
CA GLN A 212 18.79 -6.52 18.13
C GLN A 212 19.86 -6.22 17.06
N GLN A 213 19.59 -5.29 16.15
CA GLN A 213 20.57 -4.85 15.16
C GLN A 213 21.75 -4.10 15.81
N PHE A 214 21.48 -3.25 16.81
CA PHE A 214 22.52 -2.54 17.55
C PHE A 214 23.46 -3.48 18.30
N ILE A 215 22.92 -4.49 18.99
CA ILE A 215 23.72 -5.54 19.66
C ILE A 215 24.56 -6.31 18.64
N SER A 216 23.95 -6.70 17.52
CA SER A 216 24.65 -7.44 16.46
C SER A 216 25.80 -6.63 15.85
N ALA A 217 25.63 -5.31 15.70
CA ALA A 217 26.68 -4.40 15.25
C ALA A 217 27.85 -4.30 16.26
N ARG A 218 27.55 -4.19 17.57
CA ARG A 218 28.59 -4.17 18.62
C ARG A 218 29.38 -5.48 18.70
N ARG A 219 28.72 -6.64 18.59
CA ARG A 219 29.39 -7.96 18.62
C ARG A 219 30.39 -8.12 17.47
N ARG A 220 30.06 -7.64 16.26
CA ARG A 220 30.98 -7.68 15.11
C ARG A 220 32.21 -6.77 15.30
N SER A 221 32.04 -5.61 15.94
CA SER A 221 33.15 -4.69 16.23
C SER A 221 34.10 -5.21 17.32
N GLY A 222 33.59 -5.99 18.28
CA GLY A 222 34.42 -6.63 19.31
C GLY A 222 35.27 -7.77 18.77
N LYS A 223 34.71 -8.62 17.90
CA LYS A 223 35.39 -9.77 17.30
C LYS A 223 36.54 -9.36 16.36
N PHE A 224 36.46 -8.18 15.75
CA PHE A 224 37.53 -7.62 14.90
C PHE A 224 38.73 -7.10 15.71
N ARG A 225 38.56 -6.81 17.00
CA ARG A 225 39.63 -6.34 17.89
C ARG A 225 40.41 -7.48 18.55
N THR A 226 39.79 -8.64 18.76
CA THR A 226 40.42 -9.81 19.41
C THR A 226 41.07 -10.80 18.43
N GLY A 227 40.76 -10.73 17.13
CA GLY A 227 41.42 -11.56 16.10
C GLY A 227 42.64 -10.90 15.44
N ALA A 228 43.08 -9.75 15.95
CA ALA A 228 44.23 -8.99 15.45
C ALA A 228 45.37 -8.88 16.50
N GLN A 229 45.33 -9.75 17.53
CA GLN A 229 46.42 -9.97 18.48
C GLN A 229 46.98 -11.37 18.27
#